data_AF-A0A419W4N7-F1
#
_entry.id   AF-A0A419W4N7-F1
#
_cell.length_a   1.000
_cell.length_b   1.000
_cell.length_c   1.000
_cell.angle_alpha   90.00
_cell.angle_beta   90.00
_cell.angle_gamma   90.00
#
_symmetry.space_group_name_H-M   'P 1'
#
loop_
_entity.id
_entity.type
_entity.pdbx_description
1 polymer ?
#
loop_
_entity_poly.entity_id
_entity_poly.type
_entity_poly.pdbx_seq_one_letter_code
_entity_poly.pdbx_strand_id
1 'polypeptide(L)'
;MERLENIESLLLAHQGTLTLTQAAEFTGLSKSTLYKLTASANIPHYKCGKIIYFDREELEAWMKRNPVKMSEETDAEASKYVTLNNGGNKAWK
;
A
#
# COMPACT_ATOMS: atom_id res chain seq x y z
N MET A 1 34.84 15.50 3.23
CA MET A 1 34.16 14.29 3.74
C MET A 1 32.68 14.29 3.38
N GLU A 2 31.97 15.42 3.52
CA GLU A 2 30.54 15.60 3.21
C GLU A 2 30.05 15.05 1.85
N ARG A 3 30.87 15.18 0.79
CA ARG A 3 30.52 14.63 -0.53
C ARG A 3 30.46 13.10 -0.60
N LEU A 4 31.23 12.39 0.23
CA LEU A 4 31.28 10.93 0.24
C LEU A 4 30.07 10.36 1.01
N GLU A 5 29.72 11.00 2.12
CA GLU A 5 28.53 10.69 2.92
C GLU A 5 27.25 10.87 2.10
N ASN A 6 27.17 11.91 1.27
CA ASN A 6 26.04 12.10 0.36
C ASN A 6 25.94 11.00 -0.70
N ILE A 7 27.06 10.49 -1.21
CA ILE A 7 27.07 9.40 -2.20
C ILE A 7 26.67 8.08 -1.55
N GLU A 8 27.16 7.78 -0.34
CA GLU A 8 26.78 6.58 0.41
C GLU A 8 25.29 6.62 0.80
N SER A 9 24.78 7.78 1.21
CA SER A 9 23.36 8.01 1.46
C SER A 9 22.50 7.77 0.21
N LEU A 10 22.93 8.30 -0.94
CA LEU A 10 22.26 8.09 -2.23
C LEU A 10 22.29 6.63 -2.69
N LEU A 11 23.39 5.91 -2.47
CA LEU A 11 23.52 4.49 -2.80
C LEU A 11 22.67 3.59 -1.88
N LEU A 12 22.62 3.90 -0.59
CA LEU A 12 21.72 3.23 0.36
C LEU A 12 20.25 3.49 0.03
N ALA A 13 19.92 4.69 -0.48
CA ALA A 13 18.58 5.01 -0.96
C ALA A 13 18.20 4.28 -2.27
N HIS A 14 19.20 3.83 -3.05
CA HIS A 14 19.03 3.04 -4.28
C HIS A 14 19.11 1.52 -4.03
N GLN A 15 19.35 1.07 -2.79
CA GLN A 15 19.10 -0.32 -2.42
C GLN A 15 17.59 -0.54 -2.58
N GLY A 16 17.16 -1.32 -3.58
CA GLY A 16 15.75 -1.56 -3.89
C GLY A 16 14.94 -2.15 -2.73
N THR A 17 15.61 -2.55 -1.65
CA THR A 17 15.01 -3.05 -0.42
C THR A 17 15.17 -2.08 0.75
N LEU A 18 14.08 -1.79 1.44
CA LEU A 18 14.00 -0.99 2.66
C LEU A 18 13.91 -1.90 3.88
N THR A 19 14.63 -1.56 4.95
CA THR A 19 14.42 -2.15 6.28
C THR A 19 13.15 -1.59 6.94
N LEU A 20 12.68 -2.20 8.02
CA LEU A 20 11.51 -1.71 8.76
C LEU A 20 11.64 -0.25 9.25
N THR A 21 12.86 0.19 9.62
CA THR A 21 13.08 1.59 10.00
C THR A 21 12.97 2.52 8.78
N GLN A 22 13.61 2.16 7.67
CA GLN A 22 13.55 2.96 6.44
C GLN A 22 12.14 2.99 5.83
N ALA A 23 11.41 1.87 5.90
CA ALA A 23 10.02 1.80 5.44
C ALA A 23 9.09 2.65 6.33
N ALA A 24 9.36 2.74 7.63
CA ALA A 24 8.63 3.65 8.52
C ALA A 24 8.88 5.12 8.15
N GLU A 25 10.13 5.48 7.86
CA GLU A 25 10.49 6.83 7.39
C GLU A 25 9.90 7.14 6.02
N PHE A 26 9.91 6.16 5.10
CA PHE A 26 9.39 6.29 3.75
C PHE A 26 7.86 6.43 3.71
N THR A 27 7.14 5.62 4.50
CA THR A 27 5.67 5.62 4.52
C THR A 27 5.07 6.66 5.45
N GLY A 28 5.87 7.22 6.37
CA GLY A 28 5.41 8.07 7.47
C GLY A 28 4.66 7.30 8.56
N LEU A 29 4.57 5.97 8.47
CA LEU A 29 3.90 5.13 9.48
C LEU A 29 4.83 4.83 10.65
N SER A 30 4.26 4.73 11.85
CA SER A 30 5.03 4.27 13.01
C SER A 30 5.52 2.82 12.82
N LYS A 31 6.69 2.48 13.37
CA LYS A 31 7.23 1.10 13.33
C LYS A 31 6.22 0.07 13.85
N SER A 32 5.48 0.40 14.90
CA SER A 32 4.43 -0.46 15.48
C SER A 32 3.27 -0.70 14.50
N THR A 33 2.86 0.35 13.77
CA THR A 33 1.84 0.23 12.71
C THR A 33 2.34 -0.64 11.58
N LEU A 34 3.59 -0.42 11.14
CA LEU A 34 4.22 -1.22 10.09
C LEU A 34 4.31 -2.71 10.50
N TYR A 35 4.66 -2.99 11.76
CA TYR A 35 4.68 -4.35 12.31
C TYR A 35 3.31 -5.01 12.33
N LYS A 36 2.24 -4.28 12.66
CA LYS A 36 0.88 -4.81 12.58
C LYS A 36 0.52 -5.14 11.13
N LEU A 37 0.87 -4.26 10.18
CA LEU A 37 0.57 -4.48 8.76
C LEU A 37 1.32 -5.68 8.19
N THR A 38 2.59 -5.89 8.57
CA THR A 38 3.36 -7.07 8.18
C THR A 38 2.81 -8.34 8.81
N ALA A 39 2.44 -8.31 10.09
CA ALA A 39 1.83 -9.45 10.77
C ALA A 39 0.48 -9.85 10.14
N SER A 40 -0.31 -8.89 9.67
CA SER A 40 -1.57 -9.13 8.97
C SER A 40 -1.42 -9.43 7.47
N ALA A 41 -0.18 -9.45 6.94
CA ALA A 41 0.12 -9.57 5.50
C ALA A 41 -0.60 -8.54 4.60
N ASN A 42 -0.92 -7.36 5.15
CA ASN A 42 -1.64 -6.30 4.44
C ASN A 42 -0.73 -5.34 3.68
N ILE A 43 0.59 -5.50 3.83
CA ILE A 43 1.64 -4.71 3.17
C ILE A 43 2.59 -5.68 2.46
N PRO A 44 3.05 -5.38 1.22
CA PRO A 44 4.05 -6.19 0.54
C PRO A 44 5.33 -6.19 1.37
N HIS A 45 5.79 -7.37 1.78
CA HIS A 45 6.98 -7.52 2.60
C HIS A 45 7.64 -8.86 2.34
N TYR A 46 8.95 -8.89 2.56
CA TYR A 46 9.81 -10.05 2.41
C TYR A 46 10.38 -10.43 3.77
N LYS A 47 10.26 -11.70 4.15
CA LYS A 47 10.78 -12.22 5.41
C LYS A 47 12.00 -13.10 5.15
N CYS A 48 13.15 -12.71 5.67
CA CYS A 48 14.37 -13.51 5.67
C CYS A 48 14.73 -13.86 7.12
N GLY A 49 14.25 -15.02 7.58
CA GLY A 49 14.42 -15.45 8.97
C GLY A 49 13.75 -14.50 9.97
N LYS A 50 14.57 -13.76 10.75
CA LYS A 50 14.12 -12.78 11.76
C LYS A 50 13.97 -11.36 11.21
N ILE A 51 14.44 -11.10 9.99
CA ILE A 51 14.47 -9.75 9.42
C ILE A 51 13.36 -9.60 8.39
N ILE A 52 12.71 -8.44 8.40
CA ILE A 52 11.69 -8.03 7.44
C ILE A 52 12.26 -6.91 6.56
N TYR A 53 12.12 -7.11 5.26
CA TYR A 53 12.50 -6.15 4.22
C TYR A 53 11.28 -5.81 3.37
N PHE A 54 11.32 -4.67 2.71
CA PHE A 54 10.27 -4.19 1.83
C PHE A 54 10.91 -3.82 0.51
N ASP A 55 10.39 -4.31 -0.61
CA ASP A 55 10.79 -3.77 -1.90
C ASP A 55 10.21 -2.36 -2.05
N ARG A 56 11.03 -1.41 -2.48
CA ARG A 56 10.65 0.00 -2.59
C ARG A 56 9.57 0.21 -3.65
N GLU A 57 9.70 -0.43 -4.81
CA GLU A 57 8.76 -0.26 -5.92
C GLU A 57 7.40 -0.88 -5.56
N GLU A 58 7.41 -2.07 -4.95
CA GLU A 58 6.18 -2.71 -4.48
C GLU A 58 5.51 -1.91 -3.37
N LEU A 59 6.30 -1.37 -2.43
CA LEU A 59 5.77 -0.54 -1.35
C LEU A 59 5.14 0.74 -1.89
N GLU A 60 5.78 1.39 -2.86
CA GLU A 60 5.24 2.58 -3.52
C GLU A 60 3.96 2.26 -4.31
N ALA A 61 3.94 1.16 -5.07
CA ALA A 61 2.76 0.71 -5.78
C ALA A 61 1.60 0.40 -4.83
N TRP A 62 1.90 -0.21 -3.67
CA TRP A 62 0.91 -0.46 -2.63
C TRP A 62 0.34 0.83 -2.04
N MET A 63 1.16 1.85 -1.78
CA MET A 63 0.67 3.15 -1.31
C MET A 63 -0.25 3.83 -2.32
N LYS A 64 0.00 3.63 -3.62
CA LYS A 64 -0.83 4.15 -4.72
C LYS A 64 -2.10 3.32 -4.99
N ARG A 65 -2.25 2.14 -4.37
CA ARG A 65 -3.32 1.19 -4.70
C ARG A 65 -4.72 1.67 -4.32
N ASN A 66 -4.87 2.47 -3.28
CA ASN A 66 -6.18 2.94 -2.80
C ASN A 66 -6.24 4.46 -2.80
N PRO A 67 -6.32 5.11 -3.98
CA PRO A 67 -6.54 6.54 -4.04
C PRO A 67 -7.90 6.86 -3.41
N VAL A 68 -7.91 7.78 -2.45
CA VAL A 68 -9.16 8.34 -1.95
C VAL A 68 -9.76 9.14 -3.11
N LYS A 69 -10.86 8.64 -3.70
CA LYS A 69 -11.60 9.38 -4.72
C LYS A 69 -12.00 10.73 -4.11
N MET A 70 -11.47 11.82 -4.63
CA MET A 70 -11.94 13.15 -4.26
C MET A 70 -13.40 13.28 -4.69
N SER A 71 -14.19 13.97 -3.87
CA SER A 71 -15.66 13.97 -3.86
C SER A 71 -16.37 14.24 -5.19
N GLU A 72 -15.69 14.70 -6.24
CA GLU A 72 -16.30 15.10 -7.51
C GLU A 72 -16.46 13.97 -8.54
N GLU A 73 -15.86 12.79 -8.35
CA GLU A 73 -15.93 11.66 -9.30
C GLU A 73 -16.80 10.47 -8.85
N THR A 74 -17.75 10.69 -7.94
CA THR A 74 -18.60 9.62 -7.39
C THR A 74 -19.89 9.34 -8.16
N ASP A 75 -20.20 10.09 -9.22
CA ASP A 75 -21.48 9.94 -9.94
C ASP A 75 -21.46 8.84 -11.01
N ALA A 76 -20.28 8.45 -11.52
CA ALA A 76 -20.18 7.48 -12.62
C ALA A 76 -20.29 6.01 -12.18
N GLU A 77 -19.90 5.66 -10.95
CA GLU A 77 -19.85 4.25 -10.49
C GLU A 77 -21.15 3.76 -9.81
N ALA A 78 -22.11 4.65 -9.53
CA ALA A 78 -23.40 4.28 -8.96
C ALA A 78 -24.35 3.62 -9.98
N SER A 79 -24.11 3.82 -11.28
CA SER A 79 -24.97 3.29 -12.35
C SER A 79 -24.86 1.77 -12.56
N LYS A 80 -23.85 1.10 -11.97
CA LYS A 80 -23.58 -0.32 -12.22
C LYS A 80 -24.40 -1.29 -11.36
N TYR A 81 -25.03 -0.81 -10.29
CA TYR A 81 -25.83 -1.66 -9.38
C TYR A 81 -27.33 -1.66 -9.69
N VAL A 82 -27.85 -0.76 -10.53
CA VAL A 82 -29.30 -0.65 -10.79
C VAL A 82 -29.81 -1.64 -11.85
N THR A 83 -28.94 -2.22 -12.69
CA THR A 83 -29.36 -3.08 -13.82
C THR A 83 -29.57 -4.56 -13.50
N LEU A 84 -29.31 -5.02 -12.26
CA LEU A 84 -29.49 -6.44 -11.89
C LEU A 84 -30.82 -6.79 -11.21
N ASN A 85 -31.71 -5.83 -10.90
CA ASN A 85 -32.95 -6.11 -10.18
C ASN A 85 -34.22 -6.21 -11.04
N ASN A 86 -34.09 -6.36 -12.37
CA ASN A 86 -35.25 -6.58 -13.24
C ASN A 86 -35.40 -8.07 -13.59
N GLY A 87 -35.89 -8.86 -12.62
CA GLY A 87 -36.23 -10.28 -12.78
C GLY A 87 -37.39 -10.63 -11.86
N GLY A 88 -38.60 -10.58 -12.42
CA GLY A 88 -39.85 -10.60 -11.66
C GLY A 88 -40.24 -11.92 -10.98
N ASN A 89 -41.09 -11.73 -9.97
CA ASN A 89 -42.37 -12.42 -9.76
C ASN A 89 -42.34 -13.89 -9.28
N LYS A 90 -42.70 -14.11 -8.00
CA LYS A 90 -43.64 -15.19 -7.62
C LYS A 90 -44.55 -14.78 -6.46
N ALA A 91 -45.84 -14.91 -6.77
CA ALA A 91 -47.04 -14.70 -5.97
C ALA A 91 -47.08 -15.49 -4.65
N TRP A 92 -47.74 -14.91 -3.65
CA TRP A 92 -48.31 -15.65 -2.53
C TRP A 92 -49.83 -15.46 -2.54
N LYS A 93 -50.52 -16.60 -2.45
CA LYS A 93 -51.95 -16.79 -2.35
C LYS A 93 -52.35 -16.77 -0.88
#